data_AF-A0A2E9UQM7-F1
#
_entry.id   AF-A0A2E9UQM7-F1
#
_cell.length_a   1.000
_cell.length_b   1.000
_cell.length_c   1.000
_cell.angle_alpha   90.00
_cell.angle_beta   90.00
_cell.angle_gamma   90.00
#
_symmetry.space_group_name_H-M   'P 1'
#
loop_
_entity.id
_entity.type
_entity.pdbx_description
1 polymer ?
#
loop_
_entity_poly.entity_id
_entity_poly.type
_entity_poly.pdbx_seq_one_letter_code
_entity_poly.pdbx_strand_id
1 'polypeptide(L)'
;YKPNHFFLRAAASFLESDSKGDNNKTIYGLQSGWEGPVGSSNLLAGISYYEIDTKTEGVFTDDPDDFYGNTFDCPNDNIATTCVYRNDFEELQIFAQLETLVGKTPFTLFVDLVQNQAADDLDTAWAVGLTLGKANRPNSWEIGYTYQNIEADALLGLVTDSDFAGGGTDSKGHILKGAWAVNKKWKIGITYFDNVRNMDIGVQEDYERVILDTAFKF
;
A
#
# COMPACT_ATOMS: atom_id res chain seq x y z
N TYR A 1 18.06 30.09 13.05
CA TYR A 1 18.06 28.81 12.32
C TYR A 1 16.78 28.76 11.51
N LYS A 2 16.83 28.65 10.17
CA LYS A 2 15.61 28.47 9.36
C LYS A 2 15.25 26.98 9.40
N PRO A 3 13.98 26.59 9.64
CA PRO A 3 13.59 25.19 9.56
C PRO A 3 13.86 24.65 8.15
N ASN A 4 14.53 23.50 8.08
CA ASN A 4 14.69 22.77 6.83
C ASN A 4 13.43 21.94 6.60
N HIS A 5 12.76 22.16 5.48
CA HIS A 5 11.52 21.49 5.10
C HIS A 5 11.76 20.36 4.09
N PHE A 6 12.99 20.19 3.61
CA PHE A 6 13.33 19.11 2.69
C PHE A 6 13.85 17.89 3.45
N PHE A 7 13.50 16.71 2.96
CA PHE A 7 13.98 15.44 3.50
C PHE A 7 14.49 14.51 2.40
N LEU A 8 15.35 13.60 2.82
CA LEU A 8 15.86 12.48 2.04
C LEU A 8 15.89 11.25 2.96
N ARG A 9 15.36 10.12 2.50
CA ARG A 9 15.29 8.85 3.20
C ARG A 9 15.79 7.76 2.27
N ALA A 10 16.61 6.86 2.79
CA ALA A 10 17.03 5.66 2.07
C ALA A 10 16.77 4.44 2.95
N ALA A 11 16.38 3.34 2.34
CA ALA A 11 16.12 2.08 3.01
C ALA A 11 16.68 0.92 2.17
N ALA A 12 17.10 -0.13 2.86
CA ALA A 12 17.37 -1.44 2.28
C ALA A 12 16.66 -2.48 3.15
N SER A 13 15.95 -3.41 2.55
CA SER A 13 15.25 -4.50 3.24
C SER A 13 15.51 -5.81 2.52
N PHE A 14 15.65 -6.90 3.27
CA PHE A 14 15.91 -8.22 2.71
C PHE A 14 14.61 -9.01 2.62
N LEU A 15 14.32 -9.54 1.44
CA LEU A 15 13.31 -10.55 1.18
C LEU A 15 14.02 -11.90 1.20
N GLU A 16 13.75 -12.67 2.24
CA GLU A 16 14.23 -14.05 2.40
C GLU A 16 13.02 -14.97 2.25
N SER A 17 13.17 -16.01 1.43
CA SER A 17 12.14 -17.05 1.31
C SER A 17 12.25 -18.04 2.46
N ASP A 18 11.11 -18.44 3.03
CA ASP A 18 11.03 -19.56 3.98
C ASP A 18 11.22 -20.94 3.29
N SER A 19 11.19 -20.96 1.95
CA SER A 19 11.42 -22.17 1.15
C SER A 19 12.91 -22.53 1.09
N LYS A 20 13.24 -23.81 0.86
CA LYS A 20 14.63 -24.33 0.87
C LYS A 20 15.53 -23.82 -0.27
N GLY A 21 15.11 -22.81 -1.02
CA GLY A 21 15.84 -22.20 -2.14
C GLY A 21 16.65 -20.97 -1.69
N ASP A 22 17.72 -20.66 -2.42
CA ASP A 22 18.62 -19.51 -2.17
C ASP A 22 18.02 -18.20 -2.75
N ASN A 23 16.71 -18.01 -2.63
CA ASN A 23 15.96 -16.89 -3.22
C ASN A 23 15.96 -15.70 -2.26
N ASN A 24 17.11 -15.03 -2.17
CA ASN A 24 17.27 -13.82 -1.35
C ASN A 24 17.31 -12.59 -2.25
N LYS A 25 16.40 -11.65 -2.02
CA LYS A 25 16.38 -10.35 -2.72
C LYS A 25 16.51 -9.19 -1.74
N THR A 26 17.06 -8.09 -2.24
CA THR A 26 17.14 -6.86 -1.47
C THR A 26 16.26 -5.84 -2.14
N ILE A 27 15.31 -5.29 -1.40
CA ILE A 27 14.54 -4.12 -1.79
C ILE A 27 15.39 -2.90 -1.45
N TYR A 28 15.68 -2.06 -2.44
CA TYR A 28 16.28 -0.75 -2.22
C TYR A 28 15.23 0.34 -2.40
N GLY A 29 15.26 1.36 -1.54
CA GLY A 29 14.32 2.47 -1.61
C GLY A 29 15.00 3.80 -1.36
N LEU A 30 14.65 4.80 -2.16
CA LEU A 30 15.04 6.19 -1.98
C LEU A 30 13.80 7.07 -2.05
N GLN A 31 13.59 7.93 -1.05
CA GLN A 31 12.49 8.88 -1.01
C GLN A 31 13.01 10.28 -0.70
N SER A 32 12.54 11.26 -1.46
CA SER A 32 12.82 12.67 -1.17
C SER A 32 11.57 13.50 -1.30
N GLY A 33 11.53 14.61 -0.58
CA GLY A 33 10.38 15.50 -0.65
C GLY A 33 10.49 16.72 0.21
N TRP A 34 9.34 17.35 0.40
CA TRP A 34 9.15 18.55 1.17
C TRP A 34 7.99 18.36 2.15
N GLU A 35 8.20 18.79 3.39
CA GLU A 35 7.18 18.84 4.43
C GLU A 35 7.20 20.20 5.12
N GLY A 36 6.09 20.92 5.04
CA GLY A 36 6.01 22.21 5.68
C GLY A 36 4.68 22.93 5.54
N PRO A 37 4.60 24.14 6.12
CA PRO A 37 3.39 24.92 6.11
C PRO A 37 3.10 25.53 4.73
N VAL A 38 1.85 25.39 4.26
CA VAL A 38 1.28 26.11 3.11
C VAL A 38 0.03 26.85 3.58
N GLY A 39 0.19 28.15 3.84
CA GLY A 39 -0.84 28.95 4.49
C GLY A 39 -1.11 28.46 5.91
N SER A 40 -2.37 28.11 6.20
CA SER A 40 -2.80 27.52 7.48
C SER A 40 -2.74 25.98 7.51
N SER A 41 -2.27 25.36 6.44
CA SER A 41 -2.22 23.90 6.27
C SER A 41 -0.79 23.40 6.33
N ASN A 42 -0.60 22.09 6.50
CA ASN A 42 0.70 21.42 6.36
C ASN A 42 0.64 20.51 5.13
N LEU A 43 1.61 20.62 4.23
CA LEU A 43 1.72 19.79 3.05
C LEU A 43 2.99 18.95 3.14
N LEU A 44 2.83 17.66 2.93
CA LEU A 44 3.89 16.70 2.64
C LEU A 44 3.75 16.32 1.17
N ALA A 45 4.82 16.43 0.38
CA ALA A 45 4.82 15.95 -1.00
C ALA A 45 6.22 15.49 -1.39
N GLY A 46 6.31 14.52 -2.30
CA GLY A 46 7.59 13.99 -2.69
C GLY A 46 7.52 12.96 -3.80
N ILE A 47 8.68 12.37 -4.03
CA ILE A 47 8.88 11.26 -4.96
C ILE A 47 9.63 10.15 -4.25
N SER A 48 9.36 8.91 -4.64
CA SER A 48 10.11 7.74 -4.20
C SER A 48 10.49 6.89 -5.40
N TYR A 49 11.58 6.14 -5.26
CA TYR A 49 11.96 5.08 -6.18
C TYR A 49 12.28 3.84 -5.35
N TYR A 50 11.70 2.70 -5.74
CA TYR A 50 12.00 1.39 -5.17
C TYR A 50 12.45 0.42 -6.26
N GLU A 51 13.38 -0.46 -5.93
CA GLU A 51 13.93 -1.46 -6.85
C GLU A 51 13.88 -2.84 -6.19
N ILE A 52 13.26 -3.78 -6.90
CA ILE A 52 13.13 -5.17 -6.48
C ILE A 52 13.33 -6.10 -7.69
N ASP A 53 14.50 -6.75 -7.73
CA ASP A 53 14.89 -7.67 -8.80
C ASP A 53 14.18 -9.03 -8.63
N THR A 54 12.98 -9.17 -9.15
CA THR A 54 12.16 -10.40 -9.02
C THR A 54 12.04 -11.19 -10.31
N LYS A 55 12.35 -10.61 -11.46
CA LYS A 55 12.24 -11.29 -12.75
C LYS A 55 13.04 -12.58 -12.74
N THR A 56 12.44 -13.64 -13.29
CA THR A 56 12.99 -15.01 -13.29
C THR A 56 13.10 -15.69 -11.93
N GLU A 57 12.66 -15.05 -10.84
CA GLU A 57 12.55 -15.67 -9.53
C GLU A 57 11.21 -16.38 -9.38
N GLY A 58 11.20 -17.49 -8.64
CA GLY A 58 9.96 -18.11 -8.18
C GLY A 58 9.30 -17.30 -7.06
N VAL A 59 8.16 -17.80 -6.57
CA VAL A 59 7.52 -17.25 -5.37
C VAL A 59 8.46 -17.28 -4.16
N PHE A 60 8.27 -16.34 -3.23
CA PHE A 60 9.03 -16.27 -1.99
C PHE A 60 8.33 -17.00 -0.81
N THR A 61 7.16 -17.59 -1.06
CA THR A 61 6.33 -18.31 -0.10
C THR A 61 6.41 -19.82 -0.29
N ASP A 62 5.84 -20.57 0.65
CA ASP A 62 5.70 -22.03 0.52
C ASP A 62 4.60 -22.45 -0.47
N ASP A 63 3.79 -21.51 -0.98
CA ASP A 63 2.70 -21.78 -1.91
C ASP A 63 3.15 -21.49 -3.36
N PRO A 64 3.48 -22.52 -4.16
CA PRO A 64 4.26 -22.37 -5.39
C PRO A 64 3.57 -21.59 -6.53
N ASP A 65 2.27 -21.28 -6.41
CA ASP A 65 1.49 -20.50 -7.36
C ASP A 65 0.98 -19.16 -6.81
N ASP A 66 1.37 -18.76 -5.59
CA ASP A 66 0.94 -17.50 -5.00
C ASP A 66 1.88 -16.32 -5.35
N PHE A 67 1.64 -15.72 -6.51
CA PHE A 67 2.31 -14.50 -6.98
C PHE A 67 1.61 -13.21 -6.50
N TYR A 68 0.64 -13.30 -5.59
CA TYR A 68 -0.07 -12.14 -5.02
C TYR A 68 -0.63 -11.18 -6.09
N GLY A 69 -1.15 -11.70 -7.19
CA GLY A 69 -1.75 -10.92 -8.28
C GLY A 69 -0.77 -10.48 -9.38
N ASN A 70 0.54 -10.60 -9.18
CA ASN A 70 1.53 -10.28 -10.22
C ASN A 70 1.51 -11.30 -11.38
N THR A 71 1.89 -10.86 -12.58
CA THR A 71 2.05 -11.76 -13.71
C THR A 71 3.27 -12.65 -13.58
N PHE A 72 3.13 -13.89 -14.08
CA PHE A 72 4.18 -14.90 -14.07
C PHE A 72 4.26 -15.65 -15.39
N ASP A 73 5.41 -16.27 -15.64
CA ASP A 73 5.66 -17.16 -16.77
C ASP A 73 6.01 -18.57 -16.26
N CYS A 74 5.48 -19.61 -16.90
CA CYS A 74 5.74 -21.02 -16.54
C CYS A 74 6.51 -21.72 -17.66
N PRO A 75 7.85 -21.85 -17.56
CA PRO A 75 8.69 -22.39 -18.64
C PRO A 75 8.46 -23.89 -18.94
N ASN A 76 7.95 -24.66 -17.98
CA ASN A 76 7.74 -26.11 -18.11
C ASN A 76 6.25 -26.49 -17.99
N ASP A 77 5.50 -26.37 -19.09
CA ASP A 77 4.14 -26.93 -19.26
C ASP A 77 3.16 -26.67 -18.08
N ASN A 78 3.15 -25.45 -17.52
CA ASN A 78 2.28 -25.03 -16.42
C ASN A 78 2.49 -25.76 -15.09
N ILE A 79 3.69 -26.29 -14.82
CA ILE A 79 4.03 -26.76 -13.48
C ILE A 79 4.26 -25.54 -12.59
N ALA A 80 3.30 -25.27 -11.68
CA ALA A 80 3.30 -24.14 -10.74
C ALA A 80 4.66 -23.89 -10.07
N THR A 81 5.30 -24.95 -9.57
CA THR A 81 6.60 -24.88 -8.88
C THR A 81 7.77 -24.41 -9.75
N THR A 82 7.56 -24.22 -11.05
CA THR A 82 8.58 -23.73 -12.00
C THR A 82 8.25 -22.35 -12.57
N CYS A 83 7.09 -21.79 -12.19
CA CYS A 83 6.69 -20.46 -12.63
C CYS A 83 7.56 -19.40 -11.95
N VAL A 84 7.75 -18.29 -12.64
CA VAL A 84 8.61 -17.19 -12.20
C VAL A 84 7.95 -15.85 -12.47
N TYR A 85 8.28 -14.81 -11.69
CA TYR A 85 7.82 -13.45 -11.96
C TYR A 85 8.26 -13.02 -13.37
N ARG A 86 7.33 -12.41 -14.10
CA ARG A 86 7.57 -11.91 -15.46
C ARG A 86 8.39 -10.62 -15.46
N ASN A 87 8.17 -9.78 -14.46
CA ASN A 87 8.72 -8.44 -14.37
C ASN A 87 9.62 -8.28 -13.14
N ASP A 88 10.54 -7.32 -13.22
CA ASP A 88 11.12 -6.69 -12.03
C ASP A 88 10.17 -5.59 -11.54
N PHE A 89 10.44 -5.03 -10.36
CA PHE A 89 9.68 -3.89 -9.84
C PHE A 89 10.60 -2.69 -9.63
N GLU A 90 10.56 -1.77 -10.60
CA GLU A 90 11.22 -0.46 -10.57
C GLU A 90 10.14 0.61 -10.32
N GLU A 91 9.69 0.72 -9.08
CA GLU A 91 8.50 1.49 -8.70
C GLU A 91 8.84 2.97 -8.53
N LEU A 92 8.38 3.82 -9.45
CA LEU A 92 8.43 5.27 -9.33
C LEU A 92 7.14 5.79 -8.69
N GLN A 93 7.26 6.44 -7.54
CA GLN A 93 6.14 6.98 -6.77
C GLN A 93 6.12 8.51 -6.78
N ILE A 94 4.94 9.11 -6.91
CA ILE A 94 4.65 10.51 -6.57
C ILE A 94 3.53 10.52 -5.53
N PHE A 95 3.76 11.21 -4.41
CA PHE A 95 2.78 11.28 -3.33
C PHE A 95 2.61 12.71 -2.82
N ALA A 96 1.41 12.99 -2.29
CA ALA A 96 1.14 14.21 -1.54
C ALA A 96 0.08 13.98 -0.46
N GLN A 97 0.26 14.63 0.68
CA GLN A 97 -0.68 14.67 1.79
C GLN A 97 -0.84 16.11 2.28
N LEU A 98 -2.07 16.60 2.29
CA LEU A 98 -2.44 17.88 2.86
C LEU A 98 -3.18 17.66 4.17
N GLU A 99 -2.66 18.23 5.25
CA GLU A 99 -3.33 18.31 6.55
C GLU A 99 -3.82 19.74 6.79
N THR A 100 -5.11 19.88 7.11
CA THR A 100 -5.75 21.16 7.32
C THR A 100 -6.92 21.05 8.31
N LEU A 101 -7.70 22.12 8.43
CA LEU A 101 -8.90 22.17 9.26
C LEU A 101 -10.12 22.49 8.41
N VAL A 102 -11.18 21.69 8.55
CA VAL A 102 -12.53 22.06 8.11
C VAL A 102 -13.26 22.60 9.34
N GLY A 103 -13.35 23.92 9.44
CA GLY A 103 -13.78 24.60 10.66
C GLY A 103 -12.78 24.38 11.81
N LYS A 104 -13.17 23.58 12.81
CA LYS A 104 -12.29 23.18 13.93
C LYS A 104 -11.89 21.70 13.87
N THR A 105 -12.31 21.00 12.81
CA THR A 105 -12.15 19.56 12.68
C THR A 105 -10.92 19.28 11.82
N PRO A 106 -9.95 18.48 12.30
CA PRO A 106 -8.84 18.03 11.49
C PRO A 106 -9.33 17.34 10.21
N PHE A 107 -8.69 17.67 9.10
CA PHE A 107 -8.96 17.06 7.80
C PHE A 107 -7.64 16.74 7.12
N THR A 108 -7.54 15.54 6.57
CA THR A 108 -6.40 15.10 5.76
C THR A 108 -6.91 14.65 4.41
N LEU A 109 -6.21 15.03 3.34
CA LEU A 109 -6.38 14.51 1.99
C LEU A 109 -5.02 13.97 1.55
N PHE A 110 -4.97 12.76 0.99
CA PHE A 110 -3.77 12.23 0.37
C PHE A 110 -4.05 11.71 -1.03
N VAL A 111 -3.01 11.74 -1.85
CA VAL A 111 -2.92 11.08 -3.14
C VAL A 111 -1.58 10.35 -3.22
N ASP A 112 -1.61 9.18 -3.85
CA ASP A 112 -0.45 8.35 -4.09
C ASP A 112 -0.57 7.75 -5.49
N LEU A 113 0.50 7.81 -6.28
CA LEU A 113 0.58 7.30 -7.64
C LEU A 113 1.92 6.60 -7.79
N VAL A 114 1.88 5.32 -8.18
CA VAL A 114 3.05 4.49 -8.43
C VAL A 114 2.96 3.96 -9.85
N GLN A 115 4.10 3.93 -10.54
CA GLN A 115 4.25 3.23 -11.81
C GLN A 115 5.49 2.34 -11.77
N ASN A 116 5.34 1.05 -12.06
CA ASN A 116 6.45 0.14 -12.26
C ASN A 116 7.10 0.38 -13.64
N GLN A 117 8.33 0.88 -13.67
CA GLN A 117 9.04 1.19 -14.91
C GLN A 117 9.56 -0.05 -15.65
N ALA A 118 9.57 -1.22 -15.01
CA ALA A 118 10.08 -2.47 -15.57
C ALA A 118 8.98 -3.36 -16.21
N ALA A 119 7.70 -2.98 -16.09
CA ALA A 119 6.56 -3.65 -16.71
C ALA A 119 6.07 -2.87 -17.94
N ASP A 120 5.63 -3.60 -18.99
CA ASP A 120 5.13 -3.00 -20.24
C ASP A 120 3.60 -2.72 -20.20
N ASP A 121 2.85 -3.38 -19.32
CA ASP A 121 1.42 -3.15 -19.05
C ASP A 121 1.08 -3.44 -17.58
N LEU A 122 -0.15 -3.09 -17.18
CA LEU A 122 -0.67 -3.29 -15.82
C LEU A 122 0.27 -2.73 -14.74
N ASP A 123 0.91 -1.62 -15.05
CA ASP A 123 2.08 -1.09 -14.37
C ASP A 123 1.74 0.03 -13.38
N THR A 124 0.46 0.42 -13.26
CA THR A 124 0.05 1.62 -12.55
C THR A 124 -0.81 1.31 -11.32
N ALA A 125 -0.45 1.92 -10.19
CA ALA A 125 -1.24 1.89 -8.96
C ALA A 125 -1.50 3.31 -8.46
N TRP A 126 -2.68 3.55 -7.91
CA TRP A 126 -2.98 4.83 -7.27
C TRP A 126 -3.98 4.70 -6.14
N ALA A 127 -3.88 5.63 -5.20
CA ALA A 127 -4.84 5.78 -4.12
C ALA A 127 -5.15 7.25 -3.87
N VAL A 128 -6.40 7.51 -3.52
CA VAL A 128 -6.84 8.80 -2.99
C VAL A 128 -7.65 8.55 -1.75
N GLY A 129 -7.37 9.30 -0.69
CA GLY A 129 -8.14 9.16 0.52
C GLY A 129 -8.24 10.44 1.32
N LEU A 130 -9.27 10.48 2.14
CA LEU A 130 -9.55 11.57 3.04
C LEU A 130 -9.86 11.06 4.43
N THR A 131 -9.51 11.85 5.43
CA THR A 131 -9.81 11.59 6.83
C THR A 131 -10.36 12.85 7.46
N LEU A 132 -11.47 12.74 8.18
CA LEU A 132 -12.09 13.82 8.94
C LEU A 132 -12.14 13.43 10.42
N GLY A 133 -11.75 14.36 11.28
CA GLY A 133 -11.67 14.14 12.72
C GLY A 133 -10.32 13.56 13.15
N LYS A 134 -10.20 13.28 14.44
CA LYS A 134 -9.03 12.63 15.03
C LYS A 134 -9.43 11.99 16.35
N ALA A 135 -9.45 10.65 16.39
CA ALA A 135 -9.87 9.88 17.55
C ALA A 135 -8.70 9.73 18.57
N ASN A 136 -8.25 10.85 19.15
CA ASN A 136 -7.10 10.91 20.07
C ASN A 136 -7.40 11.57 21.43
N ARG A 137 -8.60 12.11 21.61
CA ARG A 137 -9.10 12.70 22.88
C ARG A 137 -10.33 11.93 23.37
N PRO A 138 -10.65 11.96 24.67
CA PRO A 138 -11.90 11.37 25.16
C PRO A 138 -13.11 11.90 24.38
N ASN A 139 -13.99 10.97 23.98
CA ASN A 139 -15.19 11.25 23.19
C ASN A 139 -14.92 11.91 21.83
N SER A 140 -13.75 11.68 21.23
CA SER A 140 -13.44 12.13 19.86
C SER A 140 -13.55 11.00 18.85
N TRP A 141 -13.79 11.37 17.60
CA TRP A 141 -14.04 10.44 16.49
C TRP A 141 -13.15 10.75 15.29
N GLU A 142 -13.08 9.79 14.38
CA GLU A 142 -12.38 9.86 13.11
C GLU A 142 -13.15 9.03 12.09
N ILE A 143 -13.31 9.55 10.87
CA ILE A 143 -13.89 8.83 9.73
C ILE A 143 -12.93 8.99 8.56
N GLY A 144 -12.61 7.90 7.89
CA GLY A 144 -11.77 7.86 6.71
C GLY A 144 -12.45 7.17 5.54
N TYR A 145 -12.12 7.62 4.35
CA TYR A 145 -12.46 6.96 3.09
C TYR A 145 -11.25 6.95 2.18
N THR A 146 -10.93 5.79 1.62
CA THR A 146 -9.90 5.63 0.60
C THR A 146 -10.50 4.87 -0.58
N TYR A 147 -10.18 5.32 -1.79
CA TYR A 147 -10.27 4.49 -2.98
C TYR A 147 -8.87 4.16 -3.45
N GLN A 148 -8.67 2.90 -3.82
CA GLN A 148 -7.39 2.39 -4.29
C GLN A 148 -7.60 1.53 -5.52
N ASN A 149 -6.67 1.60 -6.47
CA ASN A 149 -6.62 0.79 -7.67
C ASN A 149 -5.15 0.37 -7.88
N ILE A 150 -4.90 -0.93 -7.97
CA ILE A 150 -3.58 -1.52 -8.12
C ILE A 150 -3.65 -2.51 -9.28
N GLU A 151 -3.10 -2.12 -10.43
CA GLU A 151 -2.95 -3.05 -11.55
C GLU A 151 -1.96 -4.16 -11.19
N ALA A 152 -2.08 -5.30 -11.87
CA ALA A 152 -1.39 -6.54 -11.52
C ALA A 152 0.12 -6.40 -11.32
N ASP A 153 0.82 -5.63 -12.15
CA ASP A 153 2.29 -5.50 -12.16
C ASP A 153 2.78 -4.12 -11.68
N ALA A 154 1.90 -3.35 -11.06
CA ALA A 154 2.21 -2.00 -10.60
C ALA A 154 3.08 -1.95 -9.33
N LEU A 155 2.92 -2.95 -8.46
CA LEU A 155 3.61 -3.13 -7.19
C LEU A 155 3.99 -4.60 -7.04
N LEU A 156 5.06 -4.91 -6.31
CA LEU A 156 5.29 -6.29 -5.89
C LEU A 156 4.20 -6.71 -4.89
N GLY A 157 3.28 -7.58 -5.30
CA GLY A 157 2.09 -7.99 -4.55
C GLY A 157 2.42 -8.55 -3.16
N LEU A 158 3.54 -9.27 -3.05
CA LEU A 158 4.03 -9.86 -1.80
C LEU A 158 4.18 -8.85 -0.64
N VAL A 159 4.48 -7.59 -0.94
CA VAL A 159 4.76 -6.54 0.07
C VAL A 159 3.65 -5.49 0.19
N THR A 160 2.50 -5.76 -0.41
CA THR A 160 1.31 -4.90 -0.33
C THR A 160 0.50 -5.10 0.96
N ASP A 161 -0.50 -4.26 1.19
CA ASP A 161 -1.41 -4.36 2.33
C ASP A 161 -2.24 -5.65 2.27
N SER A 162 -2.04 -6.55 3.24
CA SER A 162 -2.73 -7.84 3.30
C SER A 162 -4.23 -7.75 3.65
N ASP A 163 -4.71 -6.58 4.09
CA ASP A 163 -6.13 -6.40 4.38
C ASP A 163 -6.95 -5.93 3.16
N PHE A 164 -6.37 -5.16 2.25
CA PHE A 164 -7.06 -4.66 1.05
C PHE A 164 -7.23 -5.78 0.03
N ALA A 165 -8.46 -6.04 -0.42
CA ALA A 165 -8.81 -7.12 -1.34
C ALA A 165 -8.32 -8.55 -0.95
N GLY A 166 -7.86 -8.74 0.29
CA GLY A 166 -7.26 -9.99 0.77
C GLY A 166 -5.74 -10.09 0.56
N GLY A 167 -5.09 -8.99 0.17
CA GLY A 167 -3.66 -8.91 -0.12
C GLY A 167 -3.34 -9.01 -1.61
N GLY A 168 -2.19 -8.46 -2.00
CA GLY A 168 -1.68 -8.50 -3.37
C GLY A 168 -2.08 -7.31 -4.23
N THR A 169 -1.84 -7.45 -5.53
CA THR A 169 -2.21 -6.52 -6.60
C THR A 169 -3.44 -7.03 -7.36
N ASP A 170 -3.67 -6.51 -8.56
CA ASP A 170 -4.82 -6.85 -9.42
C ASP A 170 -6.16 -6.63 -8.72
N SER A 171 -6.29 -5.47 -8.06
CA SER A 171 -7.43 -5.15 -7.23
C SER A 171 -7.75 -3.67 -7.15
N LYS A 172 -9.03 -3.37 -6.92
CA LYS A 172 -9.51 -2.01 -6.71
C LYS A 172 -10.69 -1.96 -5.75
N GLY A 173 -10.92 -0.81 -5.13
CA GLY A 173 -12.15 -0.56 -4.42
C GLY A 173 -12.05 0.42 -3.27
N HIS A 174 -13.04 0.31 -2.40
CA HIS A 174 -13.35 1.25 -1.35
C HIS A 174 -12.91 0.72 0.02
N ILE A 175 -12.34 1.60 0.83
CA ILE A 175 -12.03 1.35 2.23
C ILE A 175 -12.69 2.44 3.07
N LEU A 176 -13.59 2.04 3.97
CA LEU A 176 -14.27 2.93 4.91
C LEU A 176 -13.76 2.63 6.32
N LYS A 177 -13.24 3.66 6.99
CA LYS A 177 -12.71 3.56 8.36
C LYS A 177 -13.50 4.44 9.31
N GLY A 178 -13.77 3.94 10.50
CA GLY A 178 -14.38 4.70 11.59
C GLY A 178 -13.69 4.39 12.89
N ALA A 179 -13.42 5.40 13.71
CA ALA A 179 -12.88 5.18 15.04
C ALA A 179 -13.44 6.13 16.09
N TRP A 180 -13.53 5.64 17.32
CA TRP A 180 -14.00 6.39 18.47
C TRP A 180 -13.09 6.17 19.68
N ALA A 181 -12.53 7.27 20.19
CA ALA A 181 -11.77 7.27 21.43
C ALA A 181 -12.72 7.43 22.61
N VAL A 182 -13.14 6.30 23.18
CA VAL A 182 -14.04 6.24 24.35
C VAL A 182 -13.48 7.07 25.50
N ASN A 183 -12.18 6.91 25.79
CA ASN A 183 -11.46 7.72 26.77
C ASN A 183 -9.96 7.76 26.43
N LYS A 184 -9.11 8.27 27.34
CA LYS A 184 -7.66 8.36 27.11
C LYS A 184 -6.95 6.99 26.99
N LYS A 185 -7.61 5.91 27.42
CA LYS A 185 -7.06 4.56 27.47
C LYS A 185 -7.69 3.62 26.44
N TRP A 186 -8.90 3.88 25.99
CA TRP A 186 -9.65 2.95 25.13
C TRP A 186 -10.12 3.60 23.84
N LYS A 187 -9.79 2.97 22.71
CA LYS A 187 -10.23 3.33 21.35
C LYS A 187 -10.84 2.09 20.69
N ILE A 188 -11.95 2.31 19.98
CA ILE A 188 -12.63 1.31 19.15
C ILE A 188 -12.49 1.75 17.70
N GLY A 189 -12.25 0.81 16.78
CA GLY A 189 -12.17 1.02 15.35
C GLY A 189 -13.03 0.02 14.59
N ILE A 190 -13.49 0.45 13.42
CA ILE A 190 -14.11 -0.40 12.41
C ILE A 190 -13.50 -0.05 11.06
N THR A 191 -13.22 -1.06 10.25
CA THR A 191 -12.85 -0.92 8.85
C THR A 191 -13.77 -1.79 8.02
N TYR A 192 -14.32 -1.26 6.94
CA TYR A 192 -15.07 -2.00 5.93
C TYR A 192 -14.38 -1.86 4.58
N PHE A 193 -14.24 -2.99 3.90
CA PHE A 193 -13.68 -3.13 2.58
C PHE A 193 -14.79 -3.59 1.64
N ASP A 194 -14.93 -2.88 0.52
CA ASP A 194 -15.80 -3.22 -0.61
C ASP A 194 -14.93 -3.13 -1.87
N ASN A 195 -14.40 -4.27 -2.29
CA ASN A 195 -13.32 -4.36 -3.25
C ASN A 195 -13.65 -5.38 -4.33
N VAL A 196 -12.86 -5.32 -5.39
CA VAL A 196 -12.81 -6.29 -6.48
C VAL A 196 -11.37 -6.76 -6.58
N ARG A 197 -11.16 -8.06 -6.74
CA ARG A 197 -9.86 -8.69 -7.05
C ARG A 197 -9.92 -9.39 -8.40
N ASN A 198 -8.75 -9.73 -8.94
CA ASN A 198 -8.60 -10.35 -10.26
C ASN A 198 -9.24 -9.48 -11.36
N MET A 199 -9.05 -8.16 -11.28
CA MET A 199 -9.75 -7.21 -12.15
C MET A 199 -9.20 -7.17 -13.58
N ASP A 200 -7.92 -7.52 -13.74
CA ASP A 200 -7.17 -7.52 -15.00
C ASP A 200 -6.80 -8.94 -15.41
N ILE A 201 -6.43 -9.81 -14.46
CA ILE A 201 -5.98 -11.18 -14.71
C ILE A 201 -6.94 -12.20 -14.07
N GLY A 202 -7.31 -13.21 -14.84
CA GLY A 202 -8.13 -14.32 -14.35
C GLY A 202 -9.62 -14.01 -14.34
N VAL A 203 -10.30 -14.40 -13.26
CA VAL A 203 -11.76 -14.21 -13.11
C VAL A 203 -12.01 -13.21 -12.00
N GLN A 204 -12.59 -12.08 -12.37
CA GLN A 204 -12.96 -11.02 -11.45
C GLN A 204 -13.88 -11.53 -10.33
N GLU A 205 -13.57 -11.16 -9.09
CA GLU A 205 -14.32 -11.55 -7.90
C GLU A 205 -14.56 -10.37 -6.97
N ASP A 206 -15.77 -10.30 -6.41
CA ASP A 206 -16.10 -9.34 -5.36
C ASP A 206 -15.47 -9.78 -4.02
N TYR A 207 -14.96 -8.82 -3.26
CA TYR A 207 -14.35 -9.02 -1.96
C TYR A 207 -14.91 -8.00 -0.96
N GLU A 208 -15.56 -8.51 0.08
CA GLU A 208 -16.06 -7.69 1.19
C GLU A 208 -15.48 -8.17 2.52
N ARG A 209 -15.02 -7.24 3.36
CA ARG A 209 -14.49 -7.56 4.70
C ARG A 209 -14.84 -6.48 5.71
N VAL A 210 -15.20 -6.91 6.93
CA VAL A 210 -15.35 -6.02 8.09
C VAL A 210 -14.33 -6.43 9.15
N ILE A 211 -13.58 -5.45 9.65
CA ILE A 211 -12.63 -5.60 10.76
C ILE A 211 -13.10 -4.73 11.93
N LEU A 212 -13.03 -5.28 13.14
CA LEU A 212 -13.29 -4.57 14.39
C LEU A 212 -12.03 -4.58 15.25
N ASP A 213 -11.54 -3.39 15.57
CA ASP A 213 -10.30 -3.19 16.31
C ASP A 213 -10.55 -2.52 17.66
N THR A 214 -9.80 -2.92 18.67
CA THR A 214 -9.82 -2.24 19.97
C THR A 214 -8.40 -2.09 20.51
N ALA A 215 -8.08 -0.89 20.99
CA ALA A 215 -6.79 -0.59 21.60
C ALA A 215 -6.99 -0.12 23.03
N PHE A 216 -6.26 -0.74 23.96
CA PHE A 216 -6.27 -0.38 25.39
C PHE A 216 -4.86 -0.03 25.89
N LYS A 217 -4.72 1.13 26.53
CA LYS A 217 -3.49 1.58 27.18
C LYS A 217 -3.57 1.39 28.70
N PHE A 218 -2.66 0.60 29.25
CA PHE A 218 -2.54 0.32 30.68
C PHE A 218 -1.91 1.50 31.43
#